data_AF-A0A8T0VTT1-F1
#
_entry.id   AF-A0A8T0VTT1-F1
#
_cell.length_a   1.000
_cell.length_b   1.000
_cell.length_c   1.000
_cell.angle_alpha   90.00
_cell.angle_beta   90.00
_cell.angle_gamma   90.00
#
_symmetry.space_group_name_H-M   'P 1'
#
loop_
_entity.id
_entity.type
_entity.pdbx_description
1 polymer ?
#
loop_
_entity_poly.entity_id
_entity_poly.type
_entity_poly.pdbx_seq_one_letter_code
_entity_poly.pdbx_strand_id
1 'polypeptide(L)'
;MAACSILRLEPPPPLEVEDDGSSSSSSLQPPQVIATVPSKLMILPQLVECDSEILVVGSIDMSRSRLVVVRLADLLLGEPAAAPLMTSIGDNCLFFGMCSLAVSSKGLPSVSGNSIVLCDSIEGDRLMQYSLSNGALSPACDGDIVESPPPSPHSIVHHLVTCCYRYFWNKGLIYCSRTKPTWGKKRKWRLGA
;
A
#
# COMPACT_ATOMS: atom_id res chain seq x y z
N MET A 1 2.34 19.67 11.32
CA MET A 1 2.04 18.25 11.05
C MET A 1 2.82 17.39 12.03
N ALA A 2 2.15 16.45 12.69
CA ALA A 2 2.78 15.51 13.62
C ALA A 2 3.61 14.46 12.87
N ALA A 3 4.65 13.94 13.52
CA ALA A 3 5.41 12.81 13.00
C ALA A 3 4.58 11.51 13.10
N CYS A 4 4.85 10.54 12.23
CA CYS A 4 4.16 9.25 12.23
C CYS A 4 5.05 8.17 12.87
N SER A 5 4.51 7.41 13.81
CA SER A 5 5.23 6.28 14.43
C SER A 5 4.99 4.98 13.67
N ILE A 6 6.05 4.19 13.51
CA ILE A 6 5.99 2.82 13.00
C ILE A 6 6.03 1.88 14.20
N LEU A 7 5.05 1.00 14.27
CA LEU A 7 4.86 0.07 15.39
C LEU A 7 5.22 -1.35 14.97
N ARG A 8 5.97 -2.06 15.82
CA ARG A 8 6.15 -3.50 15.74
C ARG A 8 5.13 -4.18 16.65
N LEU A 9 4.47 -5.19 16.11
CA LEU A 9 3.60 -6.10 16.85
C LEU A 9 4.37 -7.41 17.02
N GLU A 10 4.54 -7.85 18.27
CA GLU A 10 5.09 -9.17 18.52
C GLU A 10 4.07 -10.25 18.16
N PRO A 11 4.50 -11.38 17.57
CA PRO A 11 3.60 -12.49 17.33
C PRO A 11 3.03 -13.00 18.67
N PRO A 12 1.77 -13.49 18.67
CA PRO A 12 1.23 -14.14 19.86
C PRO A 12 2.12 -15.33 20.25
N PRO A 13 2.27 -15.61 21.55
CA PRO A 13 2.99 -16.81 21.99
C PRO A 13 2.34 -18.05 21.36
N PRO A 14 3.12 -19.11 21.05
CA PRO A 14 2.59 -20.36 20.56
C PRO A 14 1.47 -20.85 21.47
N LEU A 15 0.37 -21.32 20.89
CA LEU A 15 -0.69 -21.98 21.66
C LEU A 15 -0.08 -23.26 22.26
N GLU A 16 0.25 -23.22 23.55
CA GLU A 16 0.53 -24.43 24.29
C GLU A 16 -0.76 -25.26 24.30
N VAL A 17 -0.69 -26.51 23.82
CA VAL A 17 -1.80 -27.45 23.91
C VAL A 17 -1.91 -27.81 25.39
N GLU A 18 -2.75 -27.10 26.14
CA GLU A 18 -3.02 -27.42 27.53
C GLU A 18 -3.79 -28.74 27.62
N ASP A 19 -3.13 -29.77 28.13
CA ASP A 19 -3.75 -30.91 28.79
C ASP A 19 -4.29 -30.40 30.14
N ASP A 20 -5.61 -30.48 30.30
CA ASP A 20 -6.43 -30.18 31.48
C ASP A 20 -6.04 -28.97 32.37
N GLY A 21 -6.78 -27.86 32.16
CA GLY A 21 -7.44 -27.20 33.29
C GLY A 21 -6.94 -25.84 33.78
N SER A 22 -6.14 -25.09 33.02
CA SER A 22 -5.70 -23.76 33.47
C SER A 22 -5.64 -22.73 32.35
N SER A 23 -6.80 -22.20 31.95
CA SER A 23 -6.99 -21.11 30.98
C SER A 23 -5.97 -19.96 31.15
N SER A 24 -4.82 -20.08 30.50
CA SER A 24 -3.81 -19.04 30.46
C SER A 24 -4.28 -17.96 29.48
N SER A 25 -4.66 -16.80 30.01
CA SER A 25 -5.00 -15.65 29.17
C SER A 25 -3.73 -15.16 28.48
N SER A 26 -3.54 -15.52 27.21
CA SER A 26 -2.42 -15.01 26.41
C SER A 26 -2.59 -13.49 26.21
N SER A 27 -1.97 -12.69 27.07
CA SER A 27 -1.96 -11.24 26.93
C SER A 27 -1.02 -10.87 25.78
N LEU A 28 -1.56 -10.27 24.73
CA LEU A 28 -0.75 -9.72 23.63
C LEU A 28 0.13 -8.60 24.19
N GLN A 29 1.44 -8.63 23.90
CA GLN A 29 2.32 -7.53 24.25
C GLN A 29 1.86 -6.24 23.55
N PRO A 30 1.95 -5.07 24.22
CA PRO A 30 1.57 -3.81 23.61
C PRO A 30 2.47 -3.50 22.40
N PRO A 31 1.95 -2.81 21.38
CA PRO A 31 2.74 -2.39 20.22
C PRO A 31 3.97 -1.57 20.64
N GLN A 32 5.14 -1.89 20.09
CA GLN A 32 6.38 -1.16 20.36
C GLN A 32 6.66 -0.18 19.22
N VAL A 33 6.94 1.09 19.53
CA VAL A 33 7.45 2.04 18.53
C VAL A 33 8.88 1.64 18.16
N ILE A 34 9.12 1.38 16.88
CA ILE A 34 10.45 1.04 16.36
C ILE A 34 11.10 2.19 15.58
N ALA A 35 10.30 3.02 14.92
CA ALA A 35 10.79 4.19 14.17
C ALA A 35 9.76 5.32 14.17
N THR A 36 10.23 6.53 13.91
CA THR A 36 9.39 7.70 13.69
C THR A 36 9.75 8.33 12.36
N VAL A 37 8.76 8.51 11.48
CA VAL A 37 8.91 9.18 10.19
C VAL A 37 8.77 10.68 10.41
N PRO A 38 9.81 11.49 10.18
CA PRO A 38 9.73 12.94 10.35
C PRO A 38 8.74 13.54 9.36
N SER A 39 7.90 14.47 9.82
CA SER A 39 6.93 15.15 8.94
C SER A 39 7.59 16.05 7.88
N LYS A 40 8.87 16.39 8.05
CA LYS A 40 9.69 17.08 7.04
C LYS A 40 10.16 16.16 5.92
N LEU A 41 10.23 14.84 6.18
CA LEU A 41 10.68 13.85 5.21
C LEU A 41 9.54 13.51 4.24
N MET A 42 8.36 13.20 4.78
CA MET A 42 7.16 12.91 3.99
C MET A 42 5.88 13.09 4.81
N ILE A 43 4.78 13.24 4.09
CA ILE A 43 3.42 13.19 4.58
C ILE A 43 2.77 11.87 4.15
N LEU A 44 1.79 11.42 4.94
CA LEU A 44 1.00 10.21 4.67
C LEU A 44 1.86 8.96 4.38
N PRO A 45 2.82 8.61 5.26
CA PRO A 45 3.67 7.46 5.05
C PRO A 45 2.85 6.16 5.04
N GLN A 46 3.19 5.27 4.11
CA GLN A 46 2.67 3.90 4.07
C GLN A 46 3.82 2.90 3.98
N LEU A 47 3.62 1.75 4.61
CA LEU A 47 4.56 0.64 4.56
C LEU A 47 4.27 -0.25 3.35
N VAL A 48 5.32 -0.68 2.66
CA VAL A 48 5.25 -1.61 1.54
C VAL A 48 6.33 -2.65 1.69
N GLU A 49 5.95 -3.92 1.70
CA GLU A 49 6.89 -5.02 1.58
C GLU A 49 7.36 -5.10 0.13
N CYS A 50 8.67 -5.06 -0.09
CA CYS A 50 9.31 -5.12 -1.40
C CYS A 50 10.51 -6.07 -1.31
N ASP A 51 10.36 -7.26 -1.87
CA ASP A 51 11.32 -8.36 -1.76
C ASP A 51 11.69 -8.70 -0.30
N SER A 52 12.93 -8.42 0.12
CA SER A 52 13.42 -8.66 1.50
C SER A 52 13.45 -7.39 2.35
N GLU A 53 12.91 -6.29 1.87
CA GLU A 53 12.91 -4.99 2.55
C GLU A 53 11.49 -4.49 2.81
N ILE A 54 11.33 -3.72 3.90
CA ILE A 54 10.13 -2.91 4.14
C ILE A 54 10.47 -1.49 3.76
N LEU A 55 9.73 -0.94 2.80
CA LEU A 55 9.85 0.42 2.32
C LEU A 55 8.79 1.31 2.98
N VAL A 56 9.15 2.57 3.20
CA VAL A 56 8.25 3.63 3.63
C VAL A 56 8.11 4.58 2.46
N VAL A 57 6.90 4.69 1.91
CA VAL A 57 6.57 5.58 0.79
C VAL A 57 5.62 6.67 1.26
N GLY A 58 5.84 7.89 0.78
CA GLY A 58 4.96 9.01 1.08
C GLY A 58 5.17 10.15 0.09
N SER A 59 4.42 11.24 0.30
CA SER A 59 4.56 12.46 -0.50
C SER A 59 5.39 13.51 0.22
N ILE A 60 6.13 14.34 -0.51
CA ILE A 60 6.84 15.49 0.09
C ILE A 60 5.84 16.59 0.52
N ASP A 61 4.71 16.70 -0.19
CA ASP A 61 3.74 17.78 0.00
C ASP A 61 2.28 17.34 -0.24
N MET A 62 1.34 18.24 0.07
CA MET A 62 -0.10 17.96 -0.05
C MET A 62 -0.59 17.85 -1.50
N SER A 63 0.19 18.30 -2.49
CA SER A 63 -0.17 18.12 -3.90
C SER A 63 -0.07 16.66 -4.32
N ARG A 64 0.67 15.83 -3.56
CA ARG A 64 0.92 14.41 -3.86
C ARG A 64 1.60 14.16 -5.21
N SER A 65 2.21 15.21 -5.79
CA SER A 65 2.89 15.15 -7.08
C SER A 65 4.32 14.60 -6.99
N ARG A 66 4.93 14.64 -5.79
CA ARG A 66 6.31 14.20 -5.56
C ARG A 66 6.33 13.16 -4.46
N LEU A 67 6.66 11.94 -4.85
CA LEU A 67 6.77 10.81 -3.95
C LEU A 67 8.22 10.55 -3.57
N VAL A 68 8.41 10.05 -2.35
CA VAL A 68 9.71 9.64 -1.81
C VAL A 68 9.59 8.27 -1.19
N VAL A 69 10.70 7.54 -1.23
CA VAL A 69 10.81 6.18 -0.69
C VAL A 69 12.05 6.12 0.19
N VAL A 70 11.92 5.52 1.35
CA VAL A 70 13.02 5.26 2.29
C VAL A 70 12.90 3.84 2.80
N ARG A 71 14.02 3.16 3.04
CA ARG A 71 13.98 1.84 3.67
C ARG A 71 13.71 1.98 5.15
N LEU A 72 12.86 1.12 5.70
CA LEU A 72 12.64 1.09 7.14
C LEU A 72 13.95 0.83 7.90
N ALA A 73 14.83 -0.01 7.36
CA ALA A 73 16.15 -0.26 7.94
C ALA A 73 16.98 1.04 8.09
N ASP A 74 16.93 1.94 7.12
CA ASP A 74 17.65 3.21 7.17
C ASP A 74 17.02 4.17 8.20
N LEU A 75 15.70 4.12 8.41
CA LEU A 75 15.04 4.89 9.48
C LEU A 75 15.35 4.36 10.89
N LEU A 76 15.61 3.07 11.00
CA LEU A 76 16.04 2.42 12.25
C LEU A 76 17.51 2.73 12.56
N LEU A 77 18.30 3.09 11.56
CA LEU A 77 19.72 3.38 11.67
C LEU A 77 19.97 4.89 11.70
N GLY A 78 20.19 5.44 12.89
CA GLY A 78 20.67 6.81 13.05
C GLY A 78 19.56 7.85 13.22
N GLU A 79 19.71 9.01 12.56
CA GLU A 79 18.79 10.15 12.67
C GLU A 79 17.75 10.08 11.52
N PRO A 80 16.46 9.89 11.82
CA PRO A 80 15.45 9.65 10.78
C PRO A 80 15.29 10.76 9.73
N ALA A 81 15.63 12.01 10.04
CA ALA A 81 15.57 13.10 9.06
C ALA A 81 16.74 13.10 8.07
N ALA A 82 17.83 12.39 8.38
CA ALA A 82 18.99 12.18 7.51
C ALA A 82 18.93 10.87 6.71
N ALA A 83 17.84 10.08 6.83
CA ALA A 83 17.71 8.82 6.13
C ALA A 83 17.78 9.01 4.60
N PRO A 84 18.62 8.24 3.89
CA PRO A 84 18.78 8.39 2.45
C PRO A 84 17.48 8.06 1.71
N LEU A 85 17.12 8.96 0.79
CA LEU A 85 16.03 8.70 -0.15
C LEU A 85 16.48 7.69 -1.20
N MET A 86 15.64 6.69 -1.45
CA MET A 86 15.89 5.72 -2.51
C MET A 86 15.68 6.38 -3.88
N THR A 87 16.67 6.23 -4.75
CA THR A 87 16.60 6.61 -6.17
C THR A 87 16.23 5.42 -7.06
N SER A 88 16.34 4.19 -6.53
CA SER A 88 16.03 2.97 -7.25
C SER A 88 15.41 1.91 -6.35
N ILE A 89 14.31 1.31 -6.80
CA ILE A 89 13.73 0.05 -6.28
C ILE A 89 13.94 -1.12 -7.26
N GLY A 90 14.89 -0.97 -8.19
CA GLY A 90 15.21 -1.98 -9.20
C GLY A 90 14.08 -2.20 -10.21
N ASP A 91 13.85 -3.47 -10.56
CA ASP A 91 12.82 -3.89 -11.51
C ASP A 91 11.42 -3.95 -10.88
N ASN A 92 11.24 -3.47 -9.66
CA ASN A 92 9.94 -3.42 -8.99
C ASN A 92 9.20 -2.12 -9.29
N CYS A 93 7.89 -2.17 -9.15
CA CYS A 93 7.04 -1.00 -9.09
C CYS A 93 6.09 -1.10 -7.89
N LEU A 94 5.78 0.05 -7.30
CA LEU A 94 4.86 0.13 -6.16
C LEU A 94 3.50 0.58 -6.67
N PHE A 95 2.43 -0.02 -6.17
CA PHE A 95 1.08 0.52 -6.32
C PHE A 95 0.70 1.19 -5.02
N PHE A 96 0.49 2.50 -5.06
CA PHE A 96 0.29 3.37 -3.90
C PHE A 96 -1.16 3.87 -3.83
N GLY A 97 -1.92 3.36 -2.86
CA GLY A 97 -3.35 3.65 -2.68
C GLY A 97 -3.81 3.44 -1.24
N MET A 98 -5.02 2.91 -1.02
CA MET A 98 -5.51 2.64 0.35
C MET A 98 -4.73 1.52 1.05
N CYS A 99 -4.28 0.54 0.28
CA CYS A 99 -3.24 -0.40 0.66
C CYS A 99 -2.16 -0.34 -0.42
N SER A 100 -0.90 -0.45 -0.01
CA SER A 100 0.22 -0.44 -0.94
C SER A 100 0.82 -1.82 -1.12
N LEU A 101 1.31 -2.10 -2.32
CA LEU A 101 1.94 -3.37 -2.68
C LEU A 101 3.09 -3.14 -3.66
N ALA A 102 4.13 -3.94 -3.56
CA ALA A 102 5.21 -3.99 -4.53
C ALA A 102 5.02 -5.20 -5.45
N VAL A 103 5.32 -5.02 -6.74
CA VAL A 103 5.33 -6.11 -7.72
C VAL A 103 6.50 -5.95 -8.67
N SER A 104 6.90 -7.06 -9.29
CA SER A 104 7.85 -7.00 -10.39
C SER A 104 7.22 -6.36 -11.62
N SER A 105 7.95 -5.44 -12.26
CA SER A 105 7.57 -4.85 -13.55
C SER A 105 7.75 -5.81 -14.72
N LYS A 106 8.47 -6.93 -14.57
CA LYS A 106 8.83 -7.87 -15.65
C LYS A 106 7.65 -8.61 -16.32
N GLY A 107 6.42 -8.36 -15.90
CA GLY A 107 5.19 -8.87 -16.53
C GLY A 107 4.14 -7.79 -16.76
N LEU A 108 4.48 -6.51 -16.59
CA LEU A 108 3.55 -5.40 -16.72
C LEU A 108 3.84 -4.65 -18.02
N PRO A 109 2.90 -4.62 -18.98
CA PRO A 109 3.18 -4.09 -20.32
C PRO A 109 3.36 -2.56 -20.35
N SER A 110 2.75 -1.83 -19.43
CA SER A 110 2.70 -0.35 -19.43
C SER A 110 3.33 0.30 -18.21
N VAL A 111 3.66 -0.47 -17.17
CA VAL A 111 4.24 0.04 -15.92
C VAL A 111 5.75 -0.24 -15.92
N SER A 112 6.54 0.81 -15.75
CA SER A 112 8.00 0.71 -15.76
C SER A 112 8.51 0.20 -14.41
N GLY A 113 9.66 -0.49 -14.43
CA GLY A 113 10.46 -0.68 -13.22
C GLY A 113 10.86 0.66 -12.61
N ASN A 114 11.22 0.66 -11.34
CA ASN A 114 11.58 1.84 -10.59
C ASN A 114 10.50 2.95 -10.58
N SER A 115 9.23 2.55 -10.48
CA SER A 115 8.10 3.47 -10.53
C SER A 115 7.10 3.25 -9.40
N ILE A 116 6.25 4.26 -9.16
CA ILE A 116 5.13 4.21 -8.23
C ILE A 116 3.84 4.57 -8.98
N VAL A 117 2.92 3.62 -9.11
CA VAL A 117 1.57 3.83 -9.64
C VAL A 117 0.73 4.51 -8.57
N LEU A 118 0.26 5.74 -8.84
CA LEU A 118 -0.60 6.49 -7.96
C LEU A 118 -2.05 6.04 -8.18
N CYS A 119 -2.60 5.29 -7.23
CA CYS A 119 -3.96 4.82 -7.32
C CYS A 119 -4.97 5.92 -6.95
N ASP A 120 -4.62 6.77 -5.97
CA ASP A 120 -5.50 7.85 -5.47
C ASP A 120 -5.38 9.16 -6.26
N SER A 121 -4.42 9.28 -7.17
CA SER A 121 -4.20 10.48 -7.99
C SER A 121 -4.56 10.17 -9.43
N ILE A 122 -5.70 10.71 -9.86
CA ILE A 122 -6.23 10.50 -11.20
C ILE A 122 -6.18 11.84 -11.91
N GLU A 123 -5.15 12.03 -12.71
CA GLU A 123 -5.00 13.22 -13.55
C GLU A 123 -5.54 12.90 -14.95
N GLY A 124 -6.46 13.72 -15.45
CA GLY A 124 -7.07 13.52 -16.77
C GLY A 124 -7.76 12.15 -16.94
N ASP A 125 -8.39 11.66 -15.87
CA ASP A 125 -9.13 10.40 -15.81
C ASP A 125 -8.29 9.12 -16.05
N ARG A 126 -6.96 9.22 -15.82
CA ARG A 126 -6.02 8.11 -16.01
C ARG A 126 -5.21 7.81 -14.75
N LEU A 127 -4.85 6.54 -14.61
CA LEU A 127 -3.84 6.13 -13.63
C LEU A 127 -2.48 6.66 -14.04
N MET A 128 -1.76 7.23 -13.10
CA MET A 128 -0.44 7.80 -13.31
C MET A 128 0.63 6.93 -12.63
N GLN A 129 1.81 6.88 -13.22
CA GLN A 129 3.02 6.31 -12.63
C GLN A 129 4.08 7.41 -12.48
N TYR A 130 4.67 7.48 -11.28
CA TYR A 130 5.78 8.35 -10.92
C TYR A 130 7.10 7.60 -11.05
N SER A 131 8.02 8.11 -11.85
CA SER A 131 9.37 7.54 -12.00
C SER A 131 10.29 8.02 -10.88
N LEU A 132 10.87 7.09 -10.11
CA LEU A 132 11.84 7.44 -9.06
C LEU A 132 13.17 7.92 -9.63
N SER A 133 13.48 7.58 -10.89
CA SER A 133 14.73 7.96 -11.55
C SER A 133 14.82 9.46 -11.84
N ASN A 134 13.70 10.09 -12.22
CA ASN A 134 13.68 11.47 -12.72
C ASN A 134 12.50 12.31 -12.20
N GLY A 135 11.60 11.73 -11.42
CA GLY A 135 10.43 12.39 -10.87
C GLY A 135 9.33 12.72 -11.89
N ALA A 136 9.39 12.14 -13.10
CA ALA A 136 8.38 12.37 -14.13
C ALA A 136 7.09 11.56 -13.86
N LEU A 137 5.95 12.15 -14.20
CA LEU A 137 4.65 11.47 -14.24
C LEU A 137 4.33 11.06 -15.67
N SER A 138 3.79 9.86 -15.83
CA SER A 138 3.29 9.35 -17.11
C SER A 138 2.08 8.44 -16.88
N PRO A 139 1.26 8.16 -17.90
CA PRO A 139 0.16 7.20 -17.76
C PRO A 139 0.67 5.81 -17.39
N ALA A 140 0.04 5.16 -16.40
CA ALA A 140 0.36 3.81 -15.94
C ALA A 140 -0.32 2.72 -16.75
N CYS A 141 -1.54 2.98 -17.24
CA CYS A 141 -2.27 2.12 -18.15
C CYS A 141 -3.28 2.92 -18.98
N ASP A 142 -3.85 2.25 -19.98
CA ASP A 142 -5.00 2.71 -20.73
C ASP A 142 -6.32 2.44 -19.97
N GLY A 143 -7.41 3.00 -20.48
CA GLY A 143 -8.76 2.82 -19.94
C GLY A 143 -9.23 3.95 -19.03
N ASP A 144 -10.53 4.22 -19.10
CA ASP A 144 -11.22 5.04 -18.10
C ASP A 144 -11.32 4.24 -16.79
N ILE A 145 -10.95 4.89 -15.70
CA ILE A 145 -11.08 4.37 -14.34
C ILE A 145 -11.85 5.33 -13.43
N VAL A 146 -12.46 6.37 -14.00
CA VAL A 146 -13.20 7.39 -13.27
C VAL A 146 -14.70 7.23 -13.43
N GLU A 147 -15.20 7.29 -14.67
CA GLU A 147 -16.64 7.29 -14.93
C GLU A 147 -17.18 5.86 -15.02
N SER A 148 -16.39 4.95 -15.58
CA SER A 148 -16.74 3.54 -15.74
C SER A 148 -15.54 2.64 -15.44
N PRO A 149 -15.77 1.36 -15.04
CA PRO A 149 -14.69 0.38 -15.04
C PRO A 149 -14.17 0.17 -16.47
N PRO A 150 -12.86 -0.10 -16.64
CA PRO A 150 -12.28 -0.45 -17.93
C PRO A 150 -13.04 -1.60 -18.60
N PRO A 151 -13.19 -1.62 -19.93
CA PRO A 151 -13.87 -2.71 -20.63
C PRO A 151 -13.15 -4.05 -20.42
N SER A 152 -13.91 -5.14 -20.49
CA SER A 152 -13.36 -6.50 -20.48
C SER A 152 -12.74 -6.83 -21.85
N PRO A 153 -11.59 -7.53 -21.91
CA PRO A 153 -10.82 -8.09 -20.79
C PRO A 153 -10.00 -7.02 -20.04
N HIS A 154 -9.93 -7.13 -18.71
CA HIS A 154 -9.16 -6.21 -17.88
C HIS A 154 -7.67 -6.58 -17.87
N SER A 155 -6.79 -5.58 -17.98
CA SER A 155 -5.34 -5.79 -17.82
C SER A 155 -4.98 -6.12 -16.37
N ILE A 156 -3.83 -6.78 -16.17
CA ILE A 156 -3.30 -7.09 -14.83
C ILE A 156 -3.11 -5.84 -13.97
N VAL A 157 -2.78 -4.68 -14.58
CA VAL A 157 -2.62 -3.39 -13.88
C VAL A 157 -3.93 -2.98 -13.20
N HIS A 158 -5.07 -3.13 -13.88
CA HIS A 158 -6.39 -2.85 -13.30
C HIS A 158 -6.69 -3.74 -12.09
N HIS A 159 -6.30 -5.01 -12.14
CA HIS A 159 -6.44 -5.93 -11.02
C HIS A 159 -5.53 -5.53 -9.84
N LEU A 160 -4.28 -5.15 -10.10
CA LEU A 160 -3.35 -4.69 -9.05
C LEU A 160 -3.84 -3.41 -8.37
N VAL A 161 -4.33 -2.43 -9.13
CA VAL A 161 -4.97 -1.22 -8.59
C VAL A 161 -6.20 -1.58 -7.76
N THR A 162 -7.00 -2.53 -8.25
CA THR A 162 -8.16 -3.03 -7.49
C THR A 162 -7.75 -3.65 -6.16
N CYS A 163 -6.63 -4.38 -6.09
CA CYS A 163 -6.09 -4.93 -4.84
C CYS A 163 -5.71 -3.83 -3.84
N CYS A 164 -5.25 -2.67 -4.30
CA CYS A 164 -5.00 -1.49 -3.46
C CYS A 164 -6.27 -0.91 -2.83
N TYR A 165 -7.45 -1.28 -3.34
CA TYR A 165 -8.76 -0.87 -2.82
C TYR A 165 -9.59 -2.07 -2.38
N ARG A 166 -9.29 -2.53 -1.16
CA ARG A 166 -9.88 -3.74 -0.54
C ARG A 166 -11.41 -3.82 -0.61
N TYR A 167 -12.10 -2.68 -0.63
CA TYR A 167 -13.56 -2.61 -0.73
C TYR A 167 -14.11 -2.98 -2.12
N PHE A 168 -13.34 -2.79 -3.20
CA PHE A 168 -13.63 -3.33 -4.54
C PHE A 168 -13.17 -4.79 -4.65
N TRP A 169 -11.93 -5.07 -4.25
CA TRP A 169 -11.34 -6.40 -4.31
C TRP A 169 -12.21 -7.47 -3.64
N ASN A 170 -12.69 -7.20 -2.42
CA ASN A 170 -13.54 -8.13 -1.66
C ASN A 170 -14.92 -8.39 -2.31
N LYS A 171 -15.28 -7.64 -3.36
CA LYS A 171 -16.53 -7.80 -4.12
C LYS A 171 -16.32 -8.43 -5.50
N GLY A 172 -15.07 -8.67 -5.90
CA GLY A 172 -14.75 -9.08 -7.26
C GLY A 172 -15.09 -7.99 -8.29
N LEU A 173 -15.10 -6.72 -7.87
CA LEU A 173 -15.33 -5.57 -8.75
C LEU A 173 -13.99 -4.95 -9.15
N ILE A 174 -13.90 -4.44 -10.37
CA ILE A 174 -12.76 -3.62 -10.79
C ILE A 174 -12.90 -2.21 -10.23
N TYR A 175 -11.78 -1.65 -9.81
CA TYR A 175 -11.71 -0.27 -9.32
C TYR A 175 -12.22 0.72 -10.37
N CYS A 176 -13.07 1.63 -9.90
CA CYS A 176 -13.55 2.79 -10.64
C CYS A 176 -13.86 3.90 -9.62
N SER A 177 -13.19 5.04 -9.73
CA SER A 177 -13.16 6.09 -8.70
C SER A 177 -14.54 6.59 -8.26
N ARG A 178 -15.48 6.75 -9.20
CA ARG A 178 -16.84 7.21 -8.90
C ARG A 178 -17.79 6.10 -8.47
N THR A 179 -17.38 4.84 -8.62
CA THR A 179 -18.19 3.70 -8.19
C THR A 179 -18.14 3.56 -6.68
N LYS A 180 -19.31 3.51 -6.04
CA LYS A 180 -19.43 3.15 -4.62
C LYS A 180 -19.89 1.70 -4.50
N PRO A 181 -18.98 0.74 -4.23
CA PRO A 181 -19.40 -0.64 -4.10
C PRO A 181 -20.29 -0.80 -2.87
N THR A 182 -21.46 -1.39 -3.09
CA THR A 182 -22.47 -1.56 -2.05
C THR A 182 -22.29 -2.88 -1.31
N TRP A 183 -22.53 -2.85 0.00
CA TRP A 183 -22.55 -4.05 0.83
C TRP A 183 -23.97 -4.59 0.96
N GLY A 184 -24.30 -5.61 0.17
CA GLY A 184 -25.43 -6.47 0.50
C GLY A 184 -25.09 -7.30 1.74
N LYS A 185 -25.71 -7.04 2.90
CA LYS A 185 -25.70 -8.01 4.00
C LYS A 185 -26.50 -9.22 3.53
N LYS A 186 -25.86 -10.40 3.41
CA LYS A 186 -26.58 -11.66 3.17
C LYS A 186 -27.46 -11.93 4.41
N ARG A 187 -28.71 -11.47 4.39
CA ARG A 187 -29.66 -11.55 5.52
C ARG A 187 -30.09 -12.98 5.90
N LYS A 188 -29.67 -14.03 5.17
CA LYS A 188 -30.41 -15.31 5.15
C LYS A 188 -29.80 -16.49 5.93
N TRP A 189 -28.70 -16.35 6.68
CA TRP A 189 -28.09 -17.53 7.36
C TRP A 189 -27.53 -17.25 8.75
N ARG A 190 -28.25 -16.50 9.60
CA ARG A 190 -28.02 -16.54 11.06
C ARG A 190 -29.21 -17.21 11.72
N LEU A 191 -29.14 -18.54 11.84
CA LEU A 191 -29.82 -19.29 12.89
C LEU A 191 -28.72 -19.74 13.86
N GLY A 192 -28.83 -19.31 15.10
CA GLY A 192 -27.93 -19.66 16.19
C GLY A 192 -28.43 -18.93 17.43
N ALA A 193 -28.92 -19.70 18.40
CA ALA A 193 -29.39 -19.26 19.71
C ALA A 193 -28.23 -18.73 20.57
#